data_AF-A0A939FBW5-F1
#
_entry.id   AF-A0A939FBW5-F1
#
_cell.length_a   1.000
_cell.length_b   1.000
_cell.length_c   1.000
_cell.angle_alpha   90.00
_cell.angle_beta   90.00
_cell.angle_gamma   90.00
#
_symmetry.space_group_name_H-M   'P 1'
#
loop_
_entity.id
_entity.type
_entity.pdbx_description
1 polymer ?
#
loop_
_entity_poly.entity_id
_entity_poly.type
_entity_poly.pdbx_seq_one_letter_code
_entity_poly.pdbx_strand_id
1 'polypeptide(L)' 'MAGKSSASNGKRGRSAITGRFVKQATVKRHPKTTTNESANKGGRKK' A
#
# COMPACT_ATOMS: atom_id res chain seq x y z
N MET A 1 -5.15 25.56 -4.17
CA MET A 1 -4.23 24.42 -3.88
C MET A 1 -5.04 23.14 -3.73
N ALA A 2 -5.40 22.48 -4.84
CA ALA A 2 -6.12 21.21 -4.77
C ALA A 2 -5.13 20.12 -4.38
N GLY A 3 -5.17 19.71 -3.11
CA GLY A 3 -4.49 18.51 -2.64
C GLY A 3 -4.97 17.33 -3.47
N LYS A 4 -4.17 16.94 -4.47
CA LYS A 4 -4.38 15.74 -5.26
C LYS A 4 -4.18 14.58 -4.29
N SER A 5 -5.25 14.19 -3.59
CA SER A 5 -5.35 12.90 -2.95
C SER A 5 -5.12 11.88 -4.05
N SER A 6 -3.85 11.49 -4.21
CA SER A 6 -3.44 10.43 -5.10
C SER A 6 -3.98 9.15 -4.50
N ALA A 7 -5.28 8.93 -4.70
CA ALA A 7 -5.88 7.62 -4.84
C ALA A 7 -5.21 6.97 -6.06
N SER A 8 -3.90 6.71 -5.95
CA SER A 8 -3.21 5.81 -6.83
C SER A 8 -3.86 4.47 -6.57
N ASN A 9 -4.71 4.10 -7.52
CA ASN A 9 -5.24 2.76 -7.75
C ASN A 9 -4.09 1.82 -8.18
N GLY A 10 -2.94 1.96 -7.53
CA GLY A 10 -1.72 1.21 -7.75
C GLY A 10 -1.50 0.33 -6.54
N LYS A 11 -1.33 -0.96 -6.79
CA LYS A 11 -0.91 -1.95 -5.79
C LYS A 11 0.33 -1.40 -5.08
N ARG A 12 0.21 -1.06 -3.80
CA ARG A 12 1.30 -0.49 -2.99
C ARG A 12 1.69 -1.49 -1.91
N GLY A 13 2.98 -1.59 -1.65
CA GLY A 13 3.45 -2.29 -0.47
C GLY A 13 3.26 -1.42 0.76
N ARG A 14 3.00 -2.00 1.92
CA ARG A 14 3.04 -1.33 3.20
C ARG A 14 3.96 -2.10 4.14
N SER A 15 4.96 -1.44 4.71
CA SER A 15 5.82 -2.06 5.72
C SER A 15 5.00 -2.36 6.98
N ALA A 16 5.01 -3.61 7.42
CA ALA A 16 4.35 -4.00 8.67
C ALA A 16 5.10 -3.49 9.90
N ILE A 17 6.40 -3.19 9.77
CA ILE A 17 7.24 -2.72 10.87
C ILE A 17 7.04 -1.21 11.11
N THR A 18 7.08 -0.42 10.04
CA THR A 18 7.07 1.06 10.14
C THR A 18 5.76 1.70 9.70
N GLY A 19 4.85 0.92 9.11
CA GLY A 19 3.58 1.41 8.57
C GLY A 19 3.72 2.22 7.28
N ARG A 20 4.94 2.45 6.77
CA ARG A 20 5.22 3.26 5.58
C ARG A 20 4.87 2.53 4.28
N PHE A 21 4.40 3.27 3.29
CA PHE A 21 4.20 2.74 1.94
C PHE A 21 5.53 2.54 1.24
N VAL A 22 5.70 1.36 0.63
CA VAL A 22 6.89 0.92 -0.09
C VAL A 22 6.52 0.47 -1.50
N LYS A 23 7.50 0.46 -2.41
CA LYS A 23 7.31 -0.01 -3.78
C LYS A 23 7.15 -1.53 -3.82
N GLN A 24 6.54 -2.05 -4.89
CA GLN A 24 6.38 -3.50 -5.09
C GLN A 24 7.72 -4.24 -5.15
N ALA A 25 8.79 -3.60 -5.61
CA ALA A 25 10.14 -4.18 -5.55
C ALA A 25 10.57 -4.47 -4.10
N THR A 26 10.25 -3.57 -3.17
CA THR A 26 10.50 -3.78 -1.74
C THR A 26 9.65 -4.91 -1.19
N VAL A 27 8.40 -5.04 -1.65
CA VAL A 27 7.52 -6.15 -1.27
C VAL A 27 8.10 -7.50 -1.67
N LYS A 28 8.62 -7.61 -2.90
CA LYS A 28 9.26 -8.84 -3.39
C LYS A 28 10.54 -9.19 -2.61
N ARG A 29 11.31 -8.18 -2.16
CA ARG A 29 12.54 -8.39 -1.38
C ARG A 29 12.26 -8.75 0.08
N HIS A 30 11.18 -8.25 0.66
CA HIS A 30 10.86 -8.43 2.09
C HIS A 30 9.43 -8.91 2.33
N PRO A 31 9.02 -10.05 1.73
CA PRO A 31 7.62 -10.52 1.80
C PRO A 31 7.13 -10.80 3.23
N LYS A 32 8.05 -11.08 4.16
CA LYS A 32 7.74 -11.35 5.57
C LYS A 32 7.35 -10.10 6.36
N THR A 33 7.79 -8.92 5.94
CA THR A 33 7.64 -7.67 6.71
C THR A 33 6.94 -6.56 5.92
N THR A 34 6.35 -6.91 4.78
CA THR A 34 5.61 -5.99 3.92
C THR A 34 4.30 -6.61 3.45
N THR A 35 3.22 -5.86 3.57
CA THR A 35 1.87 -6.19 3.11
C THR A 35 1.64 -5.64 1.71
N ASN A 36 0.97 -6.38 0.83
CA ASN A 36 0.52 -5.85 -0.45
C ASN A 36 -0.90 -5.29 -0.32
N GLU A 37 -1.02 -3.96 -0.25
CA GLU A 37 -2.31 -3.28 -0.21
C GLU A 37 -2.66 -2.80 -1.63
N SER A 38 -3.69 -3.40 -2.20
CA SER A 38 -4.40 -2.78 -3.32
C SER A 38 -5.28 -1.68 -2.73
N ALA A 39 -5.05 -0.43 -3.13
CA ALA A 39 -5.84 0.72 -2.69
C ALA A 39 -7.36 0.59 -2.97
N ASN A 40 -7.77 -0.47 -3.69
CA ASN A 40 -9.15 -0.75 -4.08
C ASN A 40 -9.85 -1.82 -3.21
N LYS A 41 -9.33 -2.16 -2.01
CA LYS A 41 -10.01 -3.08 -1.07
C LYS A 41 -10.57 -2.37 0.17
N GLY A 42 -10.98 -1.10 0.02
CA GLY A 42 -11.73 -0.34 1.02
C GLY A 42 -13.25 -0.50 0.92
N GLY A 43 -13.76 -1.71 0.68
CA GLY A 43 -15.17 -1.89 0.29
C GLY A 43 -15.91 -3.11 0.83
N ARG A 44 -15.46 -3.74 1.93
CA ARG A 44 -16.31 -4.70 2.66
C ARG A 44 -16.32 -4.36 4.14
N LYS A 45 -17.11 -3.33 4.46
CA LYS A 45 -17.54 -3.03 5.82
C LYS A 45 -18.97 -3.59 5.96
N LYS A 46 -19.08 -4.60 6.84
CA LYS A 46 -20.27 -5.21 7.44
C LYS A 46 -21.23 -5.97 6.53
#